data_AF-A0A2S2P724-F1
#
_entry.id   AF-A0A2S2P724-F1
#
_cell.length_a   1.000
_cell.length_b   1.000
_cell.length_c   1.000
_cell.angle_alpha   90.00
_cell.angle_beta   90.00
_cell.angle_gamma   90.00
#
_symmetry.space_group_name_H-M   'P 1'
#
loop_
_entity.id
_entity.type
_entity.pdbx_description
1 polymer ?
#
loop_
_entity_poly.entity_id
_entity_poly.type
_entity_poly.pdbx_seq_one_letter_code
_entity_poly.pdbx_strand_id
1 'polypeptide(L)'
;PTNYQDFLVLFRNQFWSPNQQRAIRNDLYRPYFHRDSTSLQKHAMDWISKARFLQPPIDQAEMVDQITSHFTFNISIALKGLRITTTNELVQQLSHIQQAHSPPNTQNTQNA
;
A
#
# COMPACT_ATOMS: atom_id res chain seq x y z
N PRO A 1 -33.31 -9.72 6.60
CA PRO A 1 -32.63 -10.99 6.26
C PRO A 1 -33.27 -12.10 7.08
N THR A 2 -33.74 -13.18 6.46
CA THR A 2 -34.43 -14.30 7.16
C THR A 2 -33.48 -15.42 7.56
N ASN A 3 -32.26 -15.43 7.02
CA ASN A 3 -31.18 -16.31 7.41
C ASN A 3 -29.82 -15.60 7.26
N TYR A 4 -28.76 -16.28 7.70
CA TYR A 4 -27.39 -15.76 7.64
C TYR A 4 -26.89 -15.54 6.20
N GLN A 5 -27.29 -16.39 5.25
CA GLN A 5 -26.90 -16.26 3.84
C GLN A 5 -27.46 -14.98 3.21
N ASP A 6 -28.72 -14.66 3.49
CA ASP A 6 -29.36 -13.42 3.02
C ASP A 6 -28.71 -12.19 3.64
N PHE A 7 -28.33 -12.27 4.92
CA PHE A 7 -27.55 -11.21 5.56
C PHE A 7 -26.21 -11.01 4.85
N LEU A 8 -25.47 -12.07 4.55
CA LEU A 8 -24.18 -11.97 3.86
C LEU A 8 -24.32 -11.34 2.47
N VAL A 9 -25.36 -11.70 1.71
CA VAL A 9 -25.62 -11.12 0.40
C VAL A 9 -25.90 -9.62 0.52
N LEU A 10 -26.82 -9.22 1.40
CA LEU A 10 -27.16 -7.81 1.61
C LEU A 10 -25.96 -7.01 2.14
N PHE A 11 -25.23 -7.56 3.10
CA PHE A 11 -24.03 -6.94 3.67
C PHE A 11 -22.96 -6.71 2.60
N ARG A 12 -22.63 -7.74 1.80
CA ARG A 12 -21.65 -7.61 0.72
C ARG A 12 -22.13 -6.63 -0.35
N ASN A 13 -23.40 -6.66 -0.72
CA ASN A 13 -23.95 -5.72 -1.68
C ASN A 13 -23.90 -4.26 -1.21
N GLN A 14 -24.03 -4.02 0.10
CA GLN A 14 -23.99 -2.68 0.67
C GLN A 14 -22.56 -2.17 0.91
N PHE A 15 -21.68 -3.01 1.48
CA PHE A 15 -20.38 -2.58 2.02
C PHE A 15 -19.16 -3.16 1.31
N TRP A 16 -19.35 -4.13 0.40
CA TRP A 16 -18.26 -4.77 -0.36
C TRP A 16 -18.70 -5.12 -1.78
N SER A 17 -19.47 -4.22 -2.40
CA SER A 17 -20.09 -4.46 -3.69
C SER A 17 -19.03 -4.60 -4.81
N PRO A 18 -19.36 -5.23 -5.94
CA PRO A 18 -18.48 -5.26 -7.10
C PRO A 18 -18.02 -3.87 -7.56
N ASN A 19 -18.89 -2.86 -7.43
CA ASN A 19 -18.56 -1.47 -7.77
C ASN A 19 -17.54 -0.87 -6.80
N GLN A 20 -17.66 -1.17 -5.50
CA GLN A 20 -16.71 -0.71 -4.49
C GLN A 20 -15.34 -1.35 -4.66
N GLN A 21 -15.30 -2.66 -4.94
CA GLN A 21 -14.06 -3.37 -5.26
C GLN A 21 -13.41 -2.82 -6.54
N ARG A 22 -14.22 -2.54 -7.58
CA ARG A 22 -13.73 -1.92 -8.82
C ARG A 22 -13.18 -0.52 -8.58
N ALA A 23 -13.81 0.29 -7.74
CA ALA A 23 -13.31 1.62 -7.38
C ALA A 23 -11.93 1.53 -6.71
N ILE A 24 -11.77 0.65 -5.70
CA ILE A 24 -10.47 0.42 -5.03
C ILE A 24 -9.41 -0.04 -6.04
N ARG A 25 -9.76 -0.96 -6.95
CA ARG A 25 -8.85 -1.40 -8.00
C ARG A 25 -8.46 -0.24 -8.92
N ASN A 26 -9.42 0.53 -9.41
CA ASN A 26 -9.14 1.67 -10.28
C ASN A 26 -8.23 2.69 -9.59
N ASP A 27 -8.44 2.94 -8.30
CA ASP A 27 -7.61 3.86 -7.53
C ASP A 27 -6.18 3.32 -7.33
N LEU A 28 -6.00 2.01 -7.17
CA LEU A 28 -4.69 1.37 -7.08
C LEU A 28 -3.91 1.40 -8.41
N TYR A 29 -4.60 1.31 -9.55
CA TYR A 29 -3.94 1.30 -10.87
C TYR A 29 -3.75 2.70 -11.44
N ARG A 30 -4.35 3.71 -10.80
CA ARG A 30 -4.20 5.09 -11.22
C ARG A 30 -2.87 5.62 -10.67
N PRO A 31 -1.92 6.02 -11.53
CA PRO A 31 -0.69 6.63 -11.06
C PRO A 31 -1.04 7.89 -10.26
N TYR A 32 -0.83 7.84 -8.96
CA TYR A 32 -1.08 8.95 -8.06
C TYR A 32 0.24 9.35 -7.42
N PHE A 33 0.67 10.59 -7.66
CA PHE A 33 1.78 11.16 -6.90
C PHE A 33 1.27 11.50 -5.51
N HIS A 34 1.45 10.58 -4.56
CA HIS A 34 1.11 10.89 -3.18
C HIS A 34 2.00 12.04 -2.72
N ARG A 35 1.39 13.22 -2.56
CA ARG A 35 2.08 14.44 -2.14
C ARG A 35 2.38 14.45 -0.65
N ASP A 36 1.78 13.53 0.08
CA ASP A 36 1.88 13.48 1.53
C ASP A 36 3.07 12.60 1.94
N SER A 37 3.97 13.19 2.73
CA SER A 37 5.20 12.56 3.22
C SER A 37 4.96 11.56 4.36
N THR A 38 3.70 11.22 4.63
CA THR A 38 3.35 10.18 5.60
C THR A 38 4.13 8.91 5.28
N SER A 39 4.74 8.32 6.31
CA SER A 39 5.61 7.13 6.25
C SER A 39 5.40 6.27 5.00
N LEU A 40 6.42 6.17 4.15
CA LEU A 40 6.39 5.39 2.90
C LEU A 40 5.86 3.97 3.14
N GLN A 41 6.30 3.37 4.24
CA GLN A 41 5.85 2.06 4.70
C GLN A 41 4.35 2.04 5.01
N LYS A 42 3.85 3.05 5.75
CA LYS A 42 2.42 3.18 6.06
C LYS A 42 1.58 3.30 4.78
N HIS A 43 2.04 4.11 3.82
CA HIS A 43 1.32 4.27 2.56
C HIS A 43 1.18 2.95 1.80
N ALA A 44 2.26 2.16 1.71
CA ALA A 44 2.20 0.83 1.10
C ALA A 44 1.24 -0.11 1.87
N MET A 45 1.31 -0.11 3.20
CA MET A 45 0.44 -0.94 4.05
C MET A 45 -1.05 -0.59 3.89
N ASP A 46 -1.38 0.69 3.71
CA ASP A 46 -2.75 1.14 3.47
C ASP A 46 -3.30 0.57 2.16
N TRP A 47 -2.49 0.57 1.09
CA TRP A 47 -2.88 -0.06 -0.18
C TRP A 47 -3.01 -1.57 -0.10
N ILE A 48 -2.03 -2.24 0.53
CA ILE A 48 -2.07 -3.69 0.75
C ILE A 48 -3.35 -4.07 1.51
N SER A 49 -3.68 -3.34 2.56
CA SER A 49 -4.85 -3.59 3.39
C SER A 49 -6.17 -3.40 2.64
N LYS A 50 -6.27 -2.34 1.82
CA LYS A 50 -7.45 -2.09 0.97
C LYS A 50 -7.63 -3.15 -0.11
N ALA A 51 -6.52 -3.63 -0.69
CA ALA A 51 -6.55 -4.53 -1.83
C ALA A 51 -6.61 -6.02 -1.45
N ARG A 52 -6.29 -6.38 -0.20
CA ARG A 52 -6.17 -7.76 0.29
C ARG A 52 -7.35 -8.68 -0.02
N PHE A 53 -8.57 -8.13 0.00
CA PHE A 53 -9.81 -8.90 -0.14
C PHE A 53 -10.55 -8.63 -1.46
N LEU A 54 -9.88 -7.99 -2.43
CA LEU A 54 -10.46 -7.78 -3.75
C LEU A 54 -10.69 -9.12 -4.46
N GLN A 55 -11.76 -9.15 -5.26
CA GLN A 55 -12.08 -10.27 -6.13
C GLN A 55 -12.13 -9.78 -7.60
N PRO A 56 -11.38 -10.41 -8.51
CA PRO A 56 -10.37 -11.45 -8.26
C PRO A 56 -9.18 -10.93 -7.42
N PRO A 57 -8.41 -11.82 -6.75
CA PRO A 57 -7.18 -11.41 -6.08
C PRO A 57 -6.19 -10.82 -7.09
N ILE A 58 -5.36 -9.88 -6.63
CA ILE A 58 -4.27 -9.29 -7.42
C ILE A 58 -2.99 -10.09 -7.14
N ASP A 59 -2.21 -10.37 -8.18
CA ASP A 59 -0.93 -11.05 -8.03
C ASP A 59 0.04 -10.23 -7.16
N GLN A 60 0.93 -10.89 -6.41
CA GLN A 60 1.86 -10.18 -5.51
C GLN A 60 2.83 -9.27 -6.28
N ALA A 61 3.35 -9.72 -7.42
CA ALA A 61 4.27 -8.92 -8.23
C ALA A 61 3.54 -7.74 -8.87
N GLU A 62 2.32 -7.98 -9.38
CA GLU A 62 1.45 -6.92 -9.89
C GLU A 62 1.13 -5.88 -8.80
N MET A 63 0.80 -6.32 -7.59
CA MET A 63 0.54 -5.44 -6.44
C MET A 63 1.77 -4.58 -6.12
N VAL A 64 2.96 -5.17 -6.12
CA VAL A 64 4.21 -4.45 -5.90
C VAL A 64 4.42 -3.38 -6.97
N ASP A 65 4.20 -3.71 -8.24
CA ASP A 65 4.35 -2.78 -9.35
C ASP A 65 3.37 -1.59 -9.24
N GLN A 66 2.09 -1.86 -8.97
CA GLN A 66 1.09 -0.82 -8.82
C GLN A 66 1.40 0.10 -7.63
N ILE A 67 1.71 -0.47 -6.45
CA ILE A 67 2.07 0.34 -5.27
C ILE A 67 3.35 1.13 -5.50
N THR A 68 4.34 0.56 -6.20
CA THR A 68 5.60 1.25 -6.53
C THR A 68 5.35 2.48 -7.40
N SER A 69 4.31 2.48 -8.23
CA SER A 69 3.93 3.61 -9.08
C SER A 69 3.34 4.80 -8.30
N HIS A 70 3.02 4.62 -7.01
CA HIS A 70 2.46 5.68 -6.16
C HIS A 70 3.53 6.54 -5.48
N PHE A 71 4.81 6.14 -5.57
CA PHE A 71 5.93 6.88 -5.02
C PHE A 71 6.55 7.83 -6.04
N THR A 72 7.42 8.72 -5.55
CA THR A 72 8.19 9.63 -6.42
C THR A 72 9.16 8.84 -7.31
N PHE A 73 9.50 9.41 -8.46
CA PHE A 73 10.38 8.78 -9.44
C PHE A 73 11.65 8.16 -8.86
N ASN A 74 12.34 8.89 -7.96
CA ASN A 74 13.58 8.42 -7.34
C ASN A 74 13.36 7.15 -6.49
N ILE A 75 12.28 7.11 -5.70
CA ILE A 75 11.94 5.94 -4.88
C ILE A 75 11.51 4.79 -5.79
N SER A 76 10.66 5.05 -6.79
CA SER A 76 10.19 4.01 -7.70
C SER A 76 11.34 3.36 -8.49
N ILE A 77 12.33 4.13 -8.95
CA ILE A 77 13.52 3.60 -9.63
C ILE A 77 14.38 2.76 -8.68
N ALA A 78 14.62 3.25 -7.46
CA ALA A 78 15.38 2.50 -6.46
C ALA A 78 14.71 1.14 -6.15
N LEU A 79 13.39 1.13 -5.94
CA LEU A 79 12.62 -0.10 -5.68
C LEU A 79 12.64 -1.06 -6.87
N LYS A 80 12.48 -0.56 -8.10
CA LYS A 80 12.54 -1.39 -9.31
C LYS A 80 13.90 -2.07 -9.50
N GLY A 81 14.98 -1.41 -9.10
CA GLY A 81 16.33 -1.99 -9.12
C GLY A 81 16.50 -3.21 -8.21
N LEU A 82 15.69 -3.32 -7.16
CA LEU A 82 15.76 -4.39 -6.16
C LEU A 82 15.01 -5.67 -6.56
N ARG A 83 14.26 -5.66 -7.68
CA ARG A 83 13.47 -6.80 -8.17
C ARG A 83 12.56 -7.43 -7.10
N ILE A 84 11.92 -6.57 -6.31
CA ILE A 84 10.99 -6.96 -5.26
C ILE A 84 9.76 -7.63 -5.89
N THR A 85 9.31 -8.75 -5.34
CA THR A 85 8.15 -9.49 -5.89
C THR A 85 7.04 -9.71 -4.87
N THR A 86 7.31 -9.46 -3.59
CA THR A 86 6.32 -9.61 -2.53
C THR A 86 6.02 -8.29 -1.83
N THR A 87 4.78 -8.14 -1.36
CA THR A 87 4.37 -6.97 -0.58
C THR A 87 5.14 -6.81 0.74
N ASN A 88 5.58 -7.91 1.35
CA ASN A 88 6.38 -7.88 2.57
C ASN A 88 7.79 -7.30 2.34
N GLU A 89 8.46 -7.75 1.28
CA GLU A 89 9.77 -7.20 0.87
C GLU A 89 9.64 -5.71 0.56
N LEU A 90 8.58 -5.30 -0.14
CA LEU A 90 8.32 -3.89 -0.45
C LEU A 90 8.23 -3.04 0.83
N VAL A 91 7.42 -3.49 1.80
CA VAL A 91 7.24 -2.80 3.09
C VAL A 91 8.55 -2.69 3.86
N GLN A 92 9.38 -3.73 3.87
CA GLN A 92 10.70 -3.70 4.51
C GLN A 92 11.63 -2.68 3.84
N GLN A 93 11.73 -2.69 2.51
CA GLN A 93 12.60 -1.78 1.77
C GLN A 93 12.16 -0.32 1.91
N LEU A 94 10.85 -0.05 1.89
CA LEU A 94 10.32 1.28 2.14
C LEU A 94 10.64 1.78 3.56
N SER A 95 10.65 0.88 4.55
CA SER A 95 11.07 1.21 5.92
C SER A 95 12.55 1.62 5.96
N HIS A 96 13.44 0.88 5.30
CA HIS A 96 14.87 1.21 5.21
C HIS A 96 15.10 2.54 4.50
N ILE A 97 14.44 2.79 3.36
CA ILE A 97 14.52 4.06 2.64
C ILE A 97 14.07 5.20 3.55
N GLN A 98 12.95 5.04 4.26
CA GLN A 98 12.44 6.08 5.17
C GLN A 98 13.42 6.38 6.31
N GLN A 99 14.06 5.36 6.90
CA GLN A 99 15.07 5.54 7.95
C GLN A 99 16.32 6.26 7.42
N ALA A 100 16.78 5.92 6.21
CA ALA A 100 17.94 6.56 5.60
C ALA A 100 17.72 8.05 5.25
N HIS A 101 16.47 8.46 4.98
CA HIS A 101 16.11 9.84 4.68
C HIS A 101 15.63 10.63 5.91
N SER A 102 15.50 9.98 7.07
CA SER A 102 15.23 10.66 8.32
C SER A 102 16.54 11.29 8.82
N PRO A 103 16.57 12.60 9.13
CA PRO A 103 17.78 13.22 9.65
C PRO A 103 18.21 12.52 10.94
N PRO A 104 19.51 12.28 11.17
CA PRO A 104 19.98 11.72 12.42
C PRO A 104 19.50 12.61 13.56
N ASN A 105 18.85 12.00 14.55
CA ASN A 105 18.36 12.67 15.74
C ASN A 105 19.59 13.20 16.52
N THR A 106 19.97 14.47 16.30
CA THR A 106 20.97 15.17 17.11
C THR A 106 20.39 15.48 18.48
N GLN A 107 20.20 14.44 19.30
CA GLN A 107 19.98 14.62 20.73
C GLN A 107 21.34 14.76 21.43
N ASN A 108 21.73 16.03 21.61
CA ASN A 108 22.51 16.59 22.71
C ASN A 108 23.36 15.61 23.54
N THR A 109 24.64 15.53 23.21
CA THR A 109 25.69 15.24 24.20
C THR A 109 26.28 16.58 24.67
N GLN A 110 25.47 17.34 25.41
CA GLN A 110 25.99 18.35 26.33
C GLN A 110 25.69 17.82 27.73
N ASN A 111 26.71 17.24 28.36
CA ASN A 111 26.98 17.21 29.81
C ASN A 111 27.90 16.01 30.12
N ALA A 112 29.20 16.27 30.14
CA ALA A 112 30.15 15.79 31.16
C ALA A 112 31.40 16.66 31.11
#